data_AF-A0A9N9FSX3-F1
#
_entry.id   AF-A0A9N9FSX3-F1
#
_cell.length_a   1.000
_cell.length_b   1.000
_cell.length_c   1.000
_cell.angle_alpha   90.00
_cell.angle_beta   90.00
_cell.angle_gamma   90.00
#
_symmetry.space_group_name_H-M   'P 1'
#
loop_
_entity.id
_entity.type
_entity.pdbx_description
1 polymer ?
#
loop_
_entity_poly.entity_id
_entity_poly.type
_entity_poly.pdbx_seq_one_letter_code
_entity_poly.pdbx_strand_id
1 'polypeptide(L)'
;MWSPKLLNRLPAGKFRLSLIDKPMAVSAVKAINIPDNATVIEINSGFLTHALLKHTNAKRIIALDNDKECVENLMRLAEESSGRLEVTQAENNIVSKFASNKLEIICSWLQKEKLADTQVYPWEEVHPSLVSIFHLPDKMNGDYLLNQIMQDFYNRSGFQAYGRVRTNVFMPAYLYEKNMAMLGDIKRCKQGVVMESLANIDILRVIPERAYTPKLDTTSSTKA
;
A
#
# COMPACT_ATOMS: atom_id res chain seq x y z
N MET A 1 -8.36 12.35 -25.21
CA MET A 1 -7.04 12.72 -24.66
C MET A 1 -7.30 13.45 -23.35
N TRP A 2 -7.00 12.80 -22.22
CA TRP A 2 -7.44 13.27 -20.91
C TRP A 2 -6.28 14.01 -20.22
N SER A 3 -6.47 15.30 -19.93
CA SER A 3 -5.49 16.19 -19.30
C SER A 3 -6.00 16.57 -17.90
N PRO A 4 -5.52 15.93 -16.82
CA PRO A 4 -5.95 16.26 -15.49
C PRO A 4 -5.24 17.55 -15.07
N LYS A 5 -6.01 18.64 -14.90
CA LYS A 5 -5.56 19.88 -14.27
C LYS A 5 -5.04 19.68 -12.83
N LEU A 6 -5.33 18.52 -12.23
CA LEU A 6 -5.02 18.14 -10.84
C LEU A 6 -3.63 17.51 -10.62
N LEU A 7 -2.95 17.11 -11.70
CA LEU A 7 -1.70 16.37 -11.64
C LEU A 7 -0.48 17.16 -11.09
N ASN A 8 -0.63 18.45 -10.83
CA ASN A 8 0.42 19.33 -10.30
C ASN A 8 0.22 19.68 -8.81
N ARG A 9 -0.76 19.07 -8.12
CA ARG A 9 -1.16 19.47 -6.76
C ARG A 9 -1.46 18.30 -5.81
N LEU A 10 -1.06 17.08 -6.14
CA LEU A 10 -1.18 15.98 -5.16
C LEU A 10 -0.16 16.21 -4.05
N PRO A 11 -0.59 16.45 -2.81
CA PRO A 11 0.30 16.78 -1.70
C PRO A 11 1.15 15.58 -1.32
N ALA A 12 2.35 15.89 -0.86
CA ALA A 12 3.09 15.02 0.04
C ALA A 12 2.25 14.88 1.32
N GLY A 13 1.92 13.67 1.74
CA GLY A 13 1.37 13.50 3.08
C GLY A 13 2.39 14.05 4.08
N LYS A 14 1.97 14.91 5.01
CA LYS A 14 2.91 15.64 5.90
C LYS A 14 3.77 14.73 6.78
N PHE A 15 3.42 13.45 6.89
CA PHE A 15 4.03 12.48 7.82
C PHE A 15 4.44 11.14 7.17
N ARG A 16 4.48 11.04 5.83
CA ARG A 16 4.93 9.83 5.14
C ARG A 16 5.57 10.13 3.79
N LEU A 17 6.36 9.19 3.28
CA LEU A 17 6.88 9.25 1.92
C LEU A 17 5.76 8.95 0.92
N SER A 18 5.36 9.95 0.15
CA SER A 18 4.41 9.81 -0.95
C SER A 18 5.16 9.71 -2.27
N LEU A 19 4.89 8.66 -3.05
CA LEU A 19 5.37 8.55 -4.43
C LEU A 19 4.68 9.62 -5.28
N ILE A 20 5.45 10.56 -5.86
CA ILE A 20 4.92 11.67 -6.67
C ILE A 20 5.45 11.69 -8.11
N ASP A 21 6.53 10.97 -8.40
CA ASP A 21 7.07 10.84 -9.75
C ASP A 21 6.17 9.93 -10.59
N LYS A 22 5.51 10.53 -11.59
CA LYS A 22 4.52 9.84 -12.44
C LYS A 22 5.14 8.70 -13.23
N PRO A 23 6.26 8.89 -13.96
CA PRO A 23 6.95 7.79 -14.63
C PRO A 23 7.26 6.62 -13.68
N MET A 24 7.70 6.88 -12.45
CA MET A 24 7.98 5.84 -11.47
C MET A 24 6.71 5.15 -10.98
N ALA A 25 5.61 5.87 -10.74
CA ALA A 25 4.33 5.25 -10.38
C ALA A 25 3.79 4.35 -11.49
N VAL A 26 3.86 4.78 -12.75
CA VAL A 26 3.48 3.94 -13.90
C VAL A 26 4.38 2.71 -13.99
N SER A 27 5.69 2.89 -13.81
CA SER A 27 6.64 1.78 -13.79
C SER A 27 6.35 0.78 -12.66
N ALA A 28 5.94 1.26 -11.48
CA ALA A 28 5.60 0.42 -10.35
C ALA A 28 4.31 -0.37 -10.61
N VAL A 29 3.26 0.28 -11.13
CA VAL A 29 2.01 -0.41 -11.51
C VAL A 29 2.24 -1.50 -12.55
N LYS A 30 3.07 -1.24 -13.55
CA LYS A 30 3.45 -2.26 -14.54
C LYS A 30 4.18 -3.44 -13.91
N ALA A 31 5.08 -3.19 -12.95
CA ALA A 31 5.80 -4.26 -12.25
C ALA A 31 4.88 -5.07 -11.32
N ILE A 32 3.89 -4.42 -10.67
CA ILE A 32 2.89 -5.08 -9.84
C ILE A 32 2.02 -6.04 -10.66
N ASN A 33 1.81 -5.75 -11.95
CA ASN A 33 1.05 -6.58 -12.88
C ASN A 33 -0.32 -6.98 -12.29
N ILE A 34 -1.20 -5.98 -12.14
CA ILE A 34 -2.56 -6.17 -11.60
C ILE A 34 -3.38 -7.02 -12.58
N PRO A 35 -3.98 -8.15 -12.14
CA PRO A 35 -4.86 -8.95 -12.97
C PRO A 35 -6.04 -8.13 -13.49
N ASP A 36 -6.48 -8.45 -14.70
CA ASP A 36 -7.70 -7.88 -15.25
C ASP A 36 -8.89 -8.19 -14.34
N ASN A 37 -9.80 -7.22 -14.23
CA ASN A 37 -11.00 -7.30 -13.40
C ASN A 37 -10.75 -7.49 -11.88
N ALA A 38 -9.53 -7.30 -11.40
CA ALA A 38 -9.23 -7.36 -9.97
C ALA A 38 -9.88 -6.22 -9.18
N THR A 39 -10.18 -6.48 -7.91
CA THR A 39 -10.40 -5.48 -6.86
C THR A 39 -9.06 -5.18 -6.19
N VAL A 40 -8.65 -3.92 -6.24
CA VAL A 40 -7.41 -3.44 -5.61
C VAL A 40 -7.76 -2.63 -4.37
N ILE A 41 -7.12 -2.95 -3.26
CA ILE A 41 -7.20 -2.17 -2.02
C ILE A 41 -5.86 -1.46 -1.83
N GLU A 42 -5.87 -0.14 -1.84
CA GLU A 42 -4.68 0.67 -1.64
C GLU A 42 -4.77 1.41 -0.29
N ILE A 43 -3.80 1.17 0.58
CA ILE A 43 -3.72 1.77 1.92
C ILE A 43 -2.54 2.75 1.95
N ASN A 44 -2.79 3.94 2.50
CA ASN A 44 -1.90 5.10 2.43
C ASN A 44 -1.68 5.55 0.97
N SER A 45 -2.80 5.71 0.26
CA SER A 45 -2.90 5.96 -1.18
C SER A 45 -2.27 7.27 -1.65
N GLY A 46 -2.23 7.50 -2.96
CA GLY A 46 -1.66 8.73 -3.51
C GLY A 46 -1.56 8.70 -5.03
N PHE A 47 -0.41 9.12 -5.58
CA PHE A 47 -0.23 9.17 -7.03
C PHE A 47 -0.34 7.80 -7.70
N LEU A 48 0.01 6.72 -6.99
CA LEU A 48 -0.11 5.37 -7.51
C LEU A 48 -1.55 5.03 -7.90
N THR A 49 -2.56 5.52 -7.16
CA THR A 49 -3.99 5.37 -7.50
C THR A 49 -4.31 5.87 -8.91
N HIS A 50 -3.72 7.01 -9.30
CA HIS A 50 -3.88 7.54 -10.66
C HIS A 50 -3.28 6.59 -11.70
N ALA A 51 -2.08 6.07 -11.44
CA ALA A 51 -1.42 5.11 -12.33
C ALA A 51 -2.23 3.80 -12.43
N LEU A 52 -2.80 3.31 -11.31
CA LEU A 52 -3.65 2.11 -11.29
C LEU A 52 -4.89 2.31 -12.17
N LEU A 53 -5.56 3.45 -12.08
CA LEU A 53 -6.73 3.75 -12.90
C LEU A 53 -6.41 3.80 -14.40
N LYS A 54 -5.25 4.36 -14.78
CA LYS A 54 -4.90 4.59 -16.19
C LYS A 54 -4.21 3.41 -16.86
N HIS A 55 -3.54 2.55 -16.10
CA HIS A 55 -2.65 1.53 -16.66
C HIS A 55 -3.03 0.11 -16.26
N THR A 56 -4.22 -0.09 -15.68
CA THR A 56 -4.76 -1.42 -15.37
C THR A 56 -6.23 -1.52 -15.76
N ASN A 57 -6.67 -2.75 -16.01
CA ASN A 57 -8.09 -3.08 -16.15
C ASN A 57 -8.68 -3.57 -14.81
N ALA A 58 -8.16 -3.10 -13.67
CA ALA A 58 -8.77 -3.36 -12.38
C ALA A 58 -10.24 -2.92 -12.41
N LYS A 59 -11.14 -3.83 -12.00
CA LYS A 59 -12.59 -3.58 -11.97
C LYS A 59 -12.91 -2.48 -10.97
N ARG A 60 -12.26 -2.51 -9.81
CA ARG A 60 -12.50 -1.61 -8.69
C ARG A 60 -11.20 -1.31 -7.96
N ILE A 61 -11.01 -0.06 -7.57
CA ILE A 61 -9.91 0.38 -6.70
C ILE A 61 -10.54 1.04 -5.48
N ILE A 62 -10.22 0.53 -4.31
CA ILE A 62 -10.62 1.10 -3.02
C ILE A 62 -9.39 1.76 -2.42
N ALA A 63 -9.35 3.09 -2.46
CA ALA A 63 -8.24 3.88 -1.94
C ALA A 63 -8.58 4.39 -0.53
N LEU A 64 -7.68 4.15 0.42
CA LEU A 64 -7.78 4.58 1.79
C LEU A 64 -6.61 5.48 2.16
N ASP A 65 -6.94 6.58 2.84
CA ASP A 65 -5.96 7.54 3.33
C ASP A 65 -6.38 8.23 4.63
N ASN A 66 -5.40 8.62 5.43
CA ASN A 66 -5.61 9.38 6.66
C ASN A 66 -5.25 10.87 6.52
N ASP A 67 -4.51 11.26 5.46
CA ASP A 67 -4.21 12.65 5.16
C ASP A 67 -5.39 13.29 4.43
N LYS A 68 -5.99 14.30 5.06
CA LYS A 68 -7.18 14.98 4.54
C LYS A 68 -6.97 15.54 3.14
N GLU A 69 -5.79 16.11 2.88
CA GLU A 69 -5.50 16.73 1.58
C GLU A 69 -5.31 15.65 0.50
N CYS A 70 -4.71 14.51 0.85
CA CYS A 70 -4.66 13.34 -0.03
C CYS A 70 -6.07 12.81 -0.34
N VAL A 71 -6.92 12.63 0.67
CA VAL A 71 -8.32 12.20 0.50
C VAL A 71 -9.08 13.14 -0.44
N GLU A 72 -9.02 14.45 -0.21
CA GLU A 72 -9.71 15.44 -1.05
C GLU A 72 -9.30 15.33 -2.52
N ASN A 73 -8.01 15.10 -2.79
CA ASN A 73 -7.54 14.93 -4.16
C ASN A 73 -7.94 13.57 -4.77
N LEU A 74 -7.96 12.51 -3.97
CA LEU A 74 -8.48 11.22 -4.40
C LEU A 74 -9.97 11.31 -4.73
N MET A 75 -10.77 12.04 -3.95
CA MET A 75 -12.20 12.26 -4.21
C MET A 75 -12.42 12.95 -5.56
N ARG A 76 -11.62 13.97 -5.89
CA ARG A 76 -11.64 14.60 -7.22
C ARG A 76 -11.28 13.61 -8.34
N LEU A 77 -10.28 12.77 -8.11
CA LEU A 77 -9.92 11.70 -9.05
C LEU A 77 -11.05 10.66 -9.20
N ALA A 78 -11.87 10.45 -8.16
CA ALA A 78 -12.97 9.51 -8.18
C ALA A 78 -14.13 9.98 -9.07
N GLU A 79 -14.47 11.27 -9.03
CA GLU A 79 -15.44 11.92 -9.94
C GLU A 79 -15.10 11.64 -11.42
N GLU A 80 -13.81 11.55 -11.68
CA GLU A 80 -13.21 11.36 -12.99
C GLU A 80 -12.96 9.88 -13.38
N SER A 81 -13.22 8.94 -12.46
CA SER A 81 -12.85 7.52 -12.59
C SER A 81 -13.91 6.65 -13.28
N SER A 82 -15.05 7.22 -13.68
CA SER A 82 -16.21 6.46 -14.18
C SER A 82 -16.68 5.36 -13.22
N GLY A 83 -16.64 5.64 -11.91
CA GLY A 83 -17.09 4.73 -10.85
C GLY A 83 -16.10 3.61 -10.48
N ARG A 84 -14.90 3.56 -11.09
CA ARG A 84 -13.88 2.55 -10.76
C ARG A 84 -13.14 2.82 -9.46
N LEU A 85 -13.02 4.08 -9.07
CA LEU A 85 -12.34 4.47 -7.84
C LEU A 85 -13.38 4.76 -6.77
N GLU A 86 -13.26 4.04 -5.66
CA GLU A 86 -13.91 4.36 -4.42
C GLU A 86 -12.88 4.91 -3.46
N VAL A 87 -13.14 6.10 -2.95
CA VAL A 87 -12.31 6.73 -1.95
C VAL A 87 -13.05 6.63 -0.65
N THR A 88 -12.50 5.84 0.27
CA THR A 88 -12.99 5.85 1.63
C THR A 88 -12.24 6.95 2.36
N GLN A 89 -12.87 8.12 2.46
CA GLN A 89 -12.61 8.96 3.62
C GLN A 89 -13.08 8.13 4.81
N ALA A 90 -12.23 7.94 5.80
CA ALA A 90 -12.62 7.22 7.00
C ALA A 90 -13.57 8.08 7.88
N GLU A 91 -14.68 8.54 7.29
CA GLU A 91 -15.80 9.14 8.00
C GLU A 91 -16.27 8.15 9.09
N ASN A 92 -16.68 8.69 10.23
CA ASN A 92 -17.02 7.96 11.47
C ASN A 92 -15.85 7.33 12.24
N ASN A 93 -14.89 8.15 12.69
CA ASN A 93 -13.99 7.76 13.79
C ASN A 93 -13.05 6.57 13.42
N ILE A 94 -12.88 6.29 12.11
CA ILE A 94 -11.90 5.35 11.57
C ILE A 94 -10.60 6.09 11.25
N VAL A 95 -10.63 7.38 10.87
CA VAL A 95 -9.41 8.22 10.70
C VAL A 95 -8.59 8.29 12.01
N SER A 96 -9.24 8.43 13.16
CA SER A 96 -8.58 8.43 14.48
C SER A 96 -7.94 7.06 14.82
N LYS A 97 -8.53 5.97 14.31
CA LYS A 97 -8.02 4.59 14.47
C LYS A 97 -6.93 4.25 13.45
N PHE A 98 -6.97 4.85 12.26
CA PHE A 98 -5.87 4.89 11.29
C PHE A 98 -4.64 5.56 11.87
N ALA A 99 -4.81 6.69 12.58
CA ALA A 99 -3.72 7.34 13.29
C ALA A 99 -3.11 6.46 14.40
N SER A 100 -3.88 5.48 14.90
CA SER A 100 -3.42 4.47 15.86
C SER A 100 -2.77 3.24 15.20
N ASN A 101 -2.64 3.24 13.86
CA ASN A 101 -2.10 2.16 13.04
C ASN A 101 -2.75 0.78 13.25
N LYS A 102 -4.03 0.67 13.66
CA LYS A 102 -4.64 -0.65 13.90
C LYS A 102 -5.22 -1.25 12.62
N LEU A 103 -4.42 -2.04 11.90
CA LEU A 103 -4.78 -2.66 10.62
C LEU A 103 -6.03 -3.54 10.73
N GLU A 104 -6.16 -4.31 11.80
CA GLU A 104 -7.30 -5.20 12.06
C GLU A 104 -8.65 -4.47 11.96
N ILE A 105 -8.74 -3.24 12.49
CA ILE A 105 -9.97 -2.44 12.46
C ILE A 105 -10.30 -2.03 11.03
N ILE A 106 -9.28 -1.64 10.26
CA ILE A 106 -9.42 -1.21 8.86
C ILE A 106 -9.89 -2.39 8.02
N CYS A 107 -9.24 -3.54 8.17
CA CYS A 107 -9.61 -4.77 7.48
C CYS A 107 -11.04 -5.20 7.83
N SER A 108 -11.40 -5.22 9.11
CA SER A 108 -12.73 -5.61 9.57
C SER A 108 -13.84 -4.71 8.99
N TRP A 109 -13.59 -3.40 8.95
CA TRP A 109 -14.52 -2.46 8.35
C TRP A 109 -14.63 -2.65 6.83
N LEU A 110 -13.51 -2.81 6.12
CA LEU A 110 -13.51 -3.07 4.67
C LEU A 110 -14.23 -4.38 4.33
N GLN A 111 -13.99 -5.43 5.10
CA GLN A 111 -14.67 -6.72 4.98
C GLN A 111 -16.18 -6.56 5.05
N LYS A 112 -16.66 -5.84 6.07
CA LYS A 112 -18.09 -5.66 6.30
C LYS A 112 -18.74 -4.73 5.27
N GLU A 113 -18.14 -3.58 5.00
CA GLU A 113 -18.80 -2.50 4.28
C GLU A 113 -18.50 -2.50 2.77
N LYS A 114 -17.37 -3.10 2.35
CA LYS A 114 -16.86 -2.98 0.98
C LYS A 114 -16.60 -4.31 0.28
N LEU A 115 -16.32 -5.37 1.04
CA LEU A 115 -15.87 -6.67 0.53
C LEU A 115 -16.79 -7.82 0.95
N ALA A 116 -18.00 -7.54 1.44
CA ALA A 116 -18.94 -8.58 1.91
C ALA A 116 -19.25 -9.61 0.81
N ASP A 117 -19.34 -9.17 -0.44
CA ASP A 117 -19.60 -10.02 -1.61
C ASP A 117 -18.32 -10.61 -2.25
N THR A 118 -17.15 -10.41 -1.63
CA THR A 118 -15.90 -10.95 -2.18
C THR A 118 -15.82 -12.44 -1.92
N GLN A 119 -15.62 -13.22 -2.99
CA GLN A 119 -15.47 -14.66 -2.89
C GLN A 119 -14.23 -15.04 -2.08
N VAL A 120 -14.39 -15.98 -1.16
CA VAL A 120 -13.27 -16.63 -0.47
C VAL A 120 -12.68 -17.71 -1.39
N TYR A 121 -11.35 -17.70 -1.55
CA TYR A 121 -10.60 -18.66 -2.34
C TYR A 121 -9.87 -19.68 -1.44
N PRO A 122 -9.67 -20.93 -1.90
CA PRO A 122 -8.87 -21.92 -1.18
C PRO A 122 -7.47 -21.40 -0.85
N TRP A 123 -6.96 -21.75 0.34
CA TRP A 123 -5.66 -21.25 0.82
C TRP A 123 -4.50 -21.79 -0.02
N GLU A 124 -4.67 -22.93 -0.67
CA GLU A 124 -3.67 -23.59 -1.49
C GLU A 124 -3.37 -22.79 -2.78
N GLU A 125 -4.22 -21.84 -3.15
CA GLU A 125 -4.11 -21.01 -4.35
C GLU A 125 -3.96 -19.53 -4.00
N VAL A 126 -3.29 -18.77 -4.87
CA VAL A 126 -3.24 -17.31 -4.74
C VAL A 126 -4.58 -16.76 -5.20
N HIS A 127 -5.16 -15.86 -4.41
CA HIS A 127 -6.44 -15.25 -4.76
C HIS A 127 -6.33 -14.54 -6.12
N PRO A 128 -7.18 -14.87 -7.12
CA PRO A 128 -6.97 -14.43 -8.50
C PRO A 128 -7.30 -12.96 -8.73
N SER A 129 -8.24 -12.40 -7.96
CA SER A 129 -8.83 -11.08 -8.23
C SER A 129 -8.86 -10.11 -7.05
N LEU A 130 -8.27 -10.43 -5.89
CA LEU A 130 -8.14 -9.50 -4.77
C LEU A 130 -6.66 -9.20 -4.55
N VAL A 131 -6.32 -7.92 -4.57
CA VAL A 131 -4.93 -7.45 -4.42
C VAL A 131 -4.89 -6.33 -3.39
N SER A 132 -3.97 -6.43 -2.43
CA SER A 132 -3.70 -5.35 -1.50
C SER A 132 -2.39 -4.64 -1.85
N ILE A 133 -2.36 -3.32 -1.63
CA ILE A 133 -1.20 -2.47 -1.81
C ILE A 133 -1.06 -1.59 -0.57
N PHE A 134 0.11 -1.62 0.06
CA PHE A 134 0.43 -0.81 1.23
C PHE A 134 1.59 0.11 0.94
N HIS A 135 1.46 1.39 1.28
CA HIS A 135 2.60 2.30 1.40
C HIS A 135 2.99 2.40 2.85
N LEU A 136 4.16 1.82 3.20
CA LEU A 136 4.65 1.88 4.58
C LEU A 136 5.15 3.28 4.89
N PRO A 137 4.73 3.88 6.02
CA PRO A 137 5.36 5.10 6.54
C PRO A 137 6.85 4.89 6.80
N ASP A 138 7.60 5.98 6.83
CA ASP A 138 9.00 5.94 7.27
C ASP A 138 9.09 5.70 8.79
N LYS A 139 10.24 5.21 9.27
CA LYS A 139 10.56 4.99 10.70
C LYS A 139 9.64 3.95 11.38
N MET A 140 9.49 4.06 12.71
CA MET A 140 8.84 3.04 13.57
C MET A 140 7.41 2.68 13.15
N ASN A 141 6.67 3.59 12.53
CA ASN A 141 5.30 3.31 12.08
C ASN A 141 5.26 2.32 10.92
N GLY A 142 6.28 2.33 10.04
CA GLY A 142 6.45 1.35 8.98
C GLY A 142 6.72 -0.05 9.53
N ASP A 143 7.63 -0.18 10.50
CA ASP A 143 7.88 -1.45 11.20
C ASP A 143 6.60 -2.00 11.85
N TYR A 144 5.82 -1.15 12.54
CA TYR A 144 4.60 -1.57 13.22
C TYR A 144 3.50 -2.02 12.24
N LEU A 145 3.32 -1.32 11.12
CA LEU A 145 2.37 -1.73 10.09
C LEU A 145 2.80 -3.03 9.42
N LEU A 146 4.10 -3.19 9.10
CA LEU A 146 4.62 -4.42 8.51
C LEU A 146 4.41 -5.63 9.45
N ASN A 147 4.65 -5.45 10.75
CA ASN A 147 4.40 -6.50 11.74
C ASN A 147 2.91 -6.90 11.83
N GLN A 148 1.98 -5.99 11.60
CA GLN A 148 0.56 -6.32 11.56
C GLN A 148 0.19 -7.07 10.27
N ILE A 149 0.75 -6.67 9.13
CA ILE A 149 0.59 -7.41 7.87
C ILE A 149 1.09 -8.85 8.03
N MET A 150 2.25 -9.03 8.67
CA MET A 150 2.79 -10.36 8.98
C MET A 150 1.90 -11.16 9.94
N GLN A 151 1.28 -10.51 10.93
CA GLN A 151 0.30 -11.16 11.81
C GLN A 151 -0.93 -11.62 11.03
N ASP A 152 -1.42 -10.81 10.08
CA ASP A 152 -2.53 -11.18 9.20
C ASP A 152 -2.20 -12.41 8.34
N PHE A 153 -0.95 -12.51 7.84
CA PHE A 153 -0.50 -13.69 7.09
C PHE A 153 -0.50 -14.94 7.97
N TYR A 154 0.05 -14.84 9.17
CA TYR A 154 0.14 -15.96 10.11
C TYR A 154 -1.24 -16.45 10.57
N ASN A 155 -2.12 -15.52 10.96
CA ASN A 155 -3.44 -15.84 11.49
C ASN A 155 -4.49 -16.11 10.41
N ARG A 156 -4.14 -15.93 9.12
CA ARG A 156 -5.10 -15.94 8.00
C ARG A 156 -6.25 -14.94 8.22
N SER A 157 -5.91 -13.78 8.79
CA SER A 157 -6.84 -12.70 9.13
C SER A 157 -6.70 -11.52 8.18
N GLY A 158 -7.47 -10.46 8.44
CA GLY A 158 -7.50 -9.28 7.57
C GLY A 158 -7.86 -9.67 6.14
N PHE A 159 -7.13 -9.18 5.14
CA PHE A 159 -7.39 -9.56 3.75
C PHE A 159 -7.14 -11.04 3.46
N GLN A 160 -6.31 -11.72 4.26
CA GLN A 160 -6.03 -13.15 4.09
C GLN A 160 -7.22 -14.04 4.50
N ALA A 161 -8.26 -13.48 5.13
CA ALA A 161 -9.51 -14.19 5.36
C ALA A 161 -10.22 -14.62 4.05
N TYR A 162 -9.86 -14.01 2.92
CA TYR A 162 -10.37 -14.38 1.59
C TYR A 162 -9.51 -15.41 0.85
N GLY A 163 -8.46 -15.95 1.47
CA GLY A 163 -7.46 -16.83 0.84
C GLY A 163 -6.08 -16.17 0.78
N ARG A 164 -5.14 -16.69 -0.01
CA ARG A 164 -3.80 -16.08 -0.15
C ARG A 164 -3.85 -14.84 -1.03
N VAL A 165 -4.14 -13.69 -0.44
CA VAL A 165 -4.23 -12.40 -1.13
C VAL A 165 -2.83 -11.85 -1.41
N ARG A 166 -2.55 -11.60 -2.68
CA ARG A 166 -1.29 -10.98 -3.11
C ARG A 166 -1.18 -9.57 -2.53
N THR A 167 -0.13 -9.36 -1.74
CA THR A 167 0.13 -8.10 -1.04
C THR A 167 1.38 -7.44 -1.60
N ASN A 168 1.25 -6.21 -2.10
CA ASN A 168 2.36 -5.40 -2.59
C ASN A 168 2.68 -4.32 -1.59
N VAL A 169 3.97 -4.11 -1.30
CA VAL A 169 4.39 -3.19 -0.26
C VAL A 169 5.44 -2.23 -0.81
N PHE A 170 5.14 -0.93 -0.76
CA PHE A 170 6.14 0.12 -0.91
C PHE A 170 6.81 0.31 0.45
N MET A 171 8.09 -0.04 0.52
CA MET A 171 8.84 -0.17 1.76
C MET A 171 10.15 0.63 1.69
N PRO A 172 10.51 1.38 2.75
CA PRO A 172 11.83 1.98 2.88
C PRO A 172 12.96 0.95 2.74
N ALA A 173 14.09 1.35 2.15
CA ALA A 173 15.22 0.45 1.90
C ALA A 173 15.74 -0.22 3.18
N TYR A 174 15.81 0.50 4.31
CA TYR A 174 16.29 -0.08 5.56
C TYR A 174 15.39 -1.22 6.08
N LEU A 175 14.06 -1.12 5.91
CA LEU A 175 13.13 -2.19 6.27
C LEU A 175 13.28 -3.39 5.35
N TYR A 176 13.46 -3.14 4.05
CA TYR A 176 13.75 -4.19 3.08
C TYR A 176 15.01 -4.96 3.48
N GLU A 177 16.13 -4.25 3.67
CA GLU A 177 17.43 -4.84 4.02
C GLU A 177 17.37 -5.65 5.32
N LYS A 178 16.66 -5.14 6.32
CA LYS A 178 16.46 -5.83 7.61
C LYS A 178 15.64 -7.13 7.47
N ASN A 179 14.59 -7.12 6.65
CA ASN A 179 13.68 -8.26 6.52
C ASN A 179 14.14 -9.30 5.49
N MET A 180 14.99 -8.90 4.53
CA MET A 180 15.56 -9.81 3.52
C MET A 180 16.99 -10.24 3.82
N ALA A 181 17.59 -9.76 4.92
CA ALA A 181 18.91 -10.20 5.36
C ALA A 181 18.97 -11.73 5.49
N MET A 182 20.03 -12.33 4.95
CA MET A 182 20.26 -13.77 4.96
C MET A 182 21.00 -14.22 6.22
N LEU A 183 21.12 -15.54 6.42
CA LEU A 183 21.93 -16.09 7.50
C LEU A 183 23.38 -15.60 7.38
N GLY A 184 23.92 -15.04 8.47
CA GLY A 184 25.27 -14.46 8.51
C GLY A 184 25.30 -12.94 8.32
N ASP A 185 24.24 -12.31 7.81
CA ASP A 185 24.16 -10.86 7.71
C ASP A 185 23.98 -10.20 9.08
N ILE A 186 24.69 -9.10 9.33
CA ILE A 186 24.55 -8.31 10.57
C ILE A 186 23.14 -7.74 10.76
N LYS A 187 22.40 -7.56 9.67
CA LYS A 187 21.02 -7.06 9.66
C LYS A 187 19.99 -8.17 9.89
N ARG A 188 20.41 -9.45 9.93
CA ARG A 188 19.51 -10.59 10.16
C ARG A 188 18.88 -10.46 11.54
N CYS A 189 17.55 -10.51 11.57
CA CYS A 189 16.79 -10.37 12.80
C CYS A 189 15.57 -11.28 12.82
N LYS A 190 14.92 -11.37 13.99
CA LYS A 190 13.68 -12.14 14.18
C LYS A 190 12.62 -11.82 13.11
N GLN A 191 12.47 -10.55 12.75
CA GLN A 191 11.45 -10.12 11.80
C GLN A 191 11.69 -10.71 10.40
N GLY A 192 12.95 -10.73 9.93
CA GLY A 192 13.31 -11.37 8.66
C GLY A 192 13.08 -12.88 8.65
N VAL A 193 13.38 -13.58 9.75
CA VAL A 193 13.10 -15.02 9.90
C VAL A 193 11.60 -15.29 9.80
N VAL A 194 10.77 -14.49 10.50
CA VAL A 194 9.32 -14.65 10.46
C VAL A 194 8.80 -14.34 9.05
N MET A 195 9.29 -13.28 8.41
CA MET A 195 8.87 -12.89 7.07
C MET A 195 9.14 -14.01 6.04
N GLU A 196 10.32 -14.61 6.07
CA GLU A 196 10.71 -15.76 5.23
C GLU A 196 9.80 -16.98 5.45
N SER A 197 9.31 -17.19 6.67
CA SER A 197 8.41 -18.31 6.98
C SER A 197 6.96 -18.10 6.49
N LEU A 198 6.56 -16.85 6.21
CA LEU A 198 5.18 -16.49 5.89
C LEU A 198 4.92 -16.29 4.41
N ALA A 199 5.91 -15.84 3.64
CA ALA A 199 5.70 -15.45 2.25
C ALA A 199 6.95 -15.65 1.37
N ASN A 200 6.70 -15.94 0.09
CA ASN A 200 7.70 -15.75 -0.96
C ASN A 200 7.70 -14.27 -1.36
N ILE A 201 8.87 -13.66 -1.43
CA ILE A 201 9.01 -12.20 -1.60
C ILE A 201 9.91 -11.89 -2.77
N ASP A 202 9.39 -11.09 -3.69
CA ASP A 202 10.11 -10.63 -4.86
C ASP A 202 10.30 -9.12 -4.82
N ILE A 203 11.49 -8.65 -5.23
CA ILE A 203 11.70 -7.22 -5.52
C ILE A 203 11.13 -6.93 -6.89
N LEU A 204 9.95 -6.32 -6.94
CA LEU A 204 9.35 -5.93 -8.21
C LEU A 204 10.03 -4.68 -8.81
N ARG A 205 10.41 -3.73 -7.94
CA ARG A 205 11.03 -2.48 -8.37
C ARG A 205 11.78 -1.80 -7.22
N VAL A 206 12.94 -1.22 -7.54
CA VAL A 206 13.62 -0.24 -6.70
C VAL A 206 13.26 1.15 -7.21
N ILE A 207 12.67 1.97 -6.34
CA ILE A 207 12.25 3.33 -6.70
C ILE A 207 13.22 4.31 -6.03
N PRO A 208 13.85 5.22 -6.79
CA PRO A 208 14.85 6.12 -6.23
C PRO A 208 14.19 7.16 -5.31
N GLU A 209 14.89 7.58 -4.26
CA GLU A 209 14.38 8.53 -3.25
C GLU A 209 13.86 9.84 -3.87
N ARG A 210 14.46 10.29 -4.97
CA ARG A 210 14.02 11.48 -5.73
C ARG A 210 12.56 11.42 -6.21
N ALA A 211 11.98 10.23 -6.24
CA ALA A 211 10.60 10.00 -6.66
C ALA A 211 9.58 10.26 -5.54
N TYR A 212 10.04 10.41 -4.30
CA TYR A 212 9.22 10.58 -3.11
C TYR A 212 9.27 11.99 -2.54
N THR A 213 8.26 12.33 -1.75
CA THR A 213 8.18 13.55 -0.96
C THR A 213 7.59 13.25 0.43
N PRO A 214 8.02 13.94 1.52
CA PRO A 214 9.11 14.91 1.54
C PRO A 214 10.44 14.26 1.16
N LYS A 215 11.38 15.05 0.61
CA LYS A 215 12.74 14.55 0.40
C LYS A 215 13.29 14.17 1.78
N LEU A 216 13.83 12.96 1.90
CA LEU A 216 14.48 12.52 3.13
C LEU A 216 15.64 13.49 3.42
N ASP A 217 15.66 14.10 4.59
CA ASP A 217 16.80 14.91 5.03
C ASP A 217 18.00 13.97 5.25
N THR A 218 18.90 13.93 4.27
CA THR A 218 20.16 13.17 4.34
C THR A 218 21.21 13.84 5.25
N THR A 219 20.83 14.87 6.02
CA THR A 219 21.76 15.73 6.78
C THR A 219 21.99 15.32 8.24
N SER A 220 21.45 14.19 8.71
CA SER A 220 21.64 13.73 10.09
C SER A 220 22.66 12.60 10.29
N SER A 221 23.38 12.16 9.25
CA SER A 221 24.47 11.16 9.36
C SER A 221 25.89 11.74 9.32
N THR A 222 26.04 13.06 9.37
CA THR A 222 27.33 13.73 9.63
C THR A 222 27.21 14.67 10.82
N LYS A 223 27.07 14.10 12.01
CA LYS A 223 27.71 14.65 13.21
C LYS A 223 28.41 13.50 13.92
N ALA A 224 29.71 13.72 14.11
CA ALA A 224 30.72 12.81 14.62
C ALA A 224 30.40 12.20 15.98
#